data_AF-A0A382QZY0-F1
#
_entry.id   AF-A0A382QZY0-F1
#
_cell.length_a   1.000
_cell.length_b   1.000
_cell.length_c   1.000
_cell.angle_alpha   90.00
_cell.angle_beta   90.00
_cell.angle_gamma   90.00
#
_symmetry.space_group_name_H-M   'P 1'
#
loop_
_entity.id
_entity.type
_entity.pdbx_description
1 polymer ?
#
loop_
_entity_poly.entity_id
_entity_poly.type
_entity_poly.pdbx_seq_one_letter_code
_entity_poly.pdbx_strand_id
1 'polypeptide(L)' 'LDVRLAIAEYLHKEVGEQFRPPALLRKMVRAGKLGKKCGQGFYSW' A
#
# COMPACT_ATOMS: atom_id res chain seq x y z
N LEU A 1 3.77 -4.51 1.30
CA LEU A 1 3.06 -3.29 0.84
C LEU A 1 1.58 -3.34 1.23
N ASP A 2 0.97 -4.52 1.13
CA ASP A 2 -0.20 -4.98 1.91
C ASP A 2 -0.37 -4.32 3.29
N VAL A 3 0.60 -4.47 4.19
CA VAL A 3 0.49 -3.94 5.58
C VAL A 3 0.37 -2.42 5.59
N ARG A 4 1.14 -1.73 4.75
CA ARG A 4 1.10 -0.27 4.63
C ARG A 4 -0.23 0.21 4.06
N LEU A 5 -0.81 -0.52 3.11
CA LEU A 5 -2.13 -0.21 2.56
C LEU A 5 -3.21 -0.35 3.65
N ALA A 6 -3.18 -1.44 4.43
CA ALA A 6 -4.14 -1.65 5.51
C ALA A 6 -4.07 -0.55 6.59
N ILE A 7 -2.87 -0.13 6.99
CA ILE A 7 -2.69 0.98 7.94
C ILE A 7 -3.23 2.29 7.36
N ALA A 8 -2.92 2.60 6.10
CA ALA A 8 -3.41 3.82 5.46
C ALA A 8 -4.93 3.83 5.32
N GLU A 9 -5.56 2.69 5.02
CA GLU A 9 -7.03 2.57 4.96
C GLU A 9 -7.68 2.75 6.33
N TYR A 10 -7.09 2.18 7.38
CA TYR A 10 -7.52 2.40 8.75
C TYR A 10 -7.40 3.87 9.16
N LEU A 11 -6.24 4.48 8.95
CA LEU A 11 -6.02 5.89 9.29
C LEU A 11 -6.89 6.84 8.47
N HIS A 12 -7.15 6.54 7.20
CA HIS A 12 -8.07 7.32 6.38
C HIS A 12 -9.50 7.28 6.93
N LYS A 13 -9.94 6.13 7.44
CA LYS A 13 -11.25 5.97 8.05
C LYS A 13 -11.36 6.73 9.39
N GLU A 14 -10.34 6.64 10.22
CA GLU A 14 -10.37 7.19 11.59
C GLU A 14 -9.97 8.67 11.68
N VAL A 15 -9.05 9.13 10.82
CA VAL A 15 -8.43 10.47 10.91
C VAL A 15 -8.73 11.34 9.68
N GLY A 16 -9.23 10.75 8.59
CA GLY A 16 -9.71 11.48 7.42
C GLY A 16 -8.73 11.57 6.24
N GLU A 17 -9.04 12.49 5.33
CA GLU A 17 -8.57 12.47 3.94
C GLU A 17 -7.05 12.57 3.75
N GLN A 18 -6.34 13.15 4.72
CA GLN A 18 -4.87 13.24 4.72
C GLN A 18 -4.17 11.87 4.70
N PHE A 19 -4.84 10.81 5.15
CA PHE A 19 -4.31 9.44 5.13
C PHE A 19 -4.80 8.61 3.95
N ARG A 20 -5.48 9.23 2.98
CA ARG A 20 -6.03 8.53 1.82
C ARG A 20 -4.93 7.75 1.09
N PRO A 21 -5.03 6.42 0.98
CA PRO A 21 -3.98 5.65 0.32
C PRO A 21 -3.91 6.05 -1.16
N PRO A 22 -2.70 6.21 -1.74
CA PRO A 22 -2.55 6.52 -3.16
C PRO A 22 -3.11 5.39 -4.04
N ALA A 23 -3.68 5.74 -5.21
CA ALA A 23 -4.19 4.75 -6.16
C ALA A 23 -3.08 3.79 -6.65
N LEU A 24 -1.84 4.28 -6.79
CA LEU A 24 -0.69 3.47 -7.16
C LEU A 24 -0.42 2.36 -6.13
N LEU A 25 -0.48 2.67 -4.83
CA LEU A 25 -0.28 1.70 -3.76
C LEU A 25 -1.30 0.56 -3.84
N ARG A 26 -2.59 0.90 -4.05
CA ARG A 26 -3.67 -0.09 -4.25
C ARG A 26 -3.41 -0.99 -5.47
N LYS A 27 -2.98 -0.41 -6.60
CA LYS A 27 -2.65 -1.17 -7.82
C LYS A 27 -1.50 -2.15 -7.57
N MET A 28 -0.46 -1.72 -6.86
CA MET A 28 0.71 -2.57 -6.59
C MET A 28 0.38 -3.74 -5.66
N VAL A 29 -0.44 -3.52 -4.63
CA VAL A 29 -0.90 -4.60 -3.75
C VAL A 29 -1.79 -5.59 -4.51
N ARG A 30 -2.73 -5.11 -5.34
CA ARG A 30 -3.54 -5.98 -6.22
C ARG A 30 -2.71 -6.81 -7.19
N ALA A 31 -1.60 -6.26 -7.67
CA ALA A 31 -0.67 -6.96 -8.56
C ALA A 31 0.31 -7.90 -7.83
N GLY A 32 0.16 -8.12 -6.52
CA GLY A 32 1.06 -8.99 -5.75
C GLY A 32 2.48 -8.43 -5.56
N LYS A 33 2.74 -7.18 -5.92
CA LYS A 33 4.04 -6.52 -5.76
C LYS A 33 4.20 -6.03 -4.33
N LEU A 34 4.43 -6.96 -3.41
CA LEU A 34 4.39 -6.69 -1.97
C LEU A 34 5.70 -6.15 -1.38
N GLY A 35 6.76 -6.01 -2.18
CA GLY A 35 8.09 -5.58 -1.75
C GLY A 35 9.10 -6.74 -1.75
N LYS A 36 10.12 -6.64 -0.89
CA LYS A 36 11.27 -7.57 -0.83
C LYS A 36 10.87 -9.05 -0.79
N LYS A 37 9.78 -9.41 -0.10
CA LYS A 37 9.28 -10.79 0.00
C LYS A 37 8.80 -11.39 -1.34
N CYS A 38 8.49 -10.56 -2.33
CA CYS A 38 8.03 -10.96 -3.66
C CYS A 38 9.03 -10.57 -4.76
N GLY A 39 10.26 -10.15 -4.41
CA GLY A 39 11.26 -9.64 -5.37
C GLY A 39 10.91 -8.29 -6.04
N GLN A 40 9.70 -7.78 -5.84
CA GLN A 40 9.26 -6.52 -6.44
C GLN A 40 8.25 -5.77 -5.57
N GLY A 41 8.53 -4.49 -5.34
CA GLY A 41 7.62 -3.50 -4.76
C GLY A 41 7.76 -2.17 -5.49
N PHE A 42 7.92 -1.07 -4.75
CA PHE A 42 8.30 0.21 -5.37
C PHE A 42 9.70 0.17 -6.01
N TYR A 43 10.55 -0.72 -5.50
CA TYR A 43 11.85 -1.03 -6.05
C TYR A 43 11.92 -2.53 -6.37
N SER A 44 12.74 -2.88 -7.36
CA SER A 44 13.13 -4.26 -7.63
C SER A 44 14.19 -4.66 -6.61
N TRP A 45 14.03 -5.82 -5.97
CA TRP A 45 14.93 -6.33 -4.93
C TRP A 45 15.59 -7.63 -5.37
#